data_AF-A0A248YMI5-F1
#
_entry.id   AF-A0A248YMI5-F1
#
_cell.length_a   1.000
_cell.length_b   1.000
_cell.length_c   1.000
_cell.angle_alpha   90.00
_cell.angle_beta   90.00
_cell.angle_gamma   90.00
#
_symmetry.space_group_name_H-M   'P 1'
#
loop_
_entity.id
_entity.type
_entity.pdbx_description
1 polymer ?
#
loop_
_entity_poly.entity_id
_entity_poly.type
_entity_poly.pdbx_seq_one_letter_code
_entity_poly.pdbx_strand_id
1 'polypeptide(L)'
;MGCEQWWGILSAQLDGEATAAEQAGAEAHLAGCAGCRDWLDRAAAITRRARLTSVAPAPGLADRVLAALPAAEPAARDRSARVRSARDRFARLRSARDRSDRLRSTRLCERVVLTLRGLLGLLGVLQLVLGLVQAGTPTGGQHTGTLTPGHLWHESAAWNVAVGAGFLFVAVRRTPPAGLVPMLTAFVGTLALLSANDLITGRVGVARLVSHGFLLAGYAVVVALSRPRLHPDGPPASGRGNGPGWRLSAQEPAEPAPAELRLVRYPGSARRRDDWAA
;
A
#
# COMPACT_ATOMS: atom_id res chain seq x y z
N MET A 1 8.12 -21.35 32.54
CA MET A 1 7.41 -20.99 31.29
C MET A 1 8.41 -20.35 30.36
N GLY A 2 8.55 -20.84 29.13
CA GLY A 2 9.46 -20.25 28.14
C GLY A 2 8.87 -18.97 27.53
N CYS A 3 9.69 -18.25 26.77
CA CYS A 3 9.31 -16.97 26.16
C CYS A 3 8.18 -17.14 25.11
N GLU A 4 8.10 -18.30 24.49
CA GLU A 4 7.08 -18.66 23.50
C GLU A 4 5.65 -18.65 24.07
N GLN A 5 5.49 -19.05 25.33
CA GLN A 5 4.18 -19.05 26.00
C GLN A 5 3.73 -17.62 26.32
N TRP A 6 4.67 -16.73 26.63
CA TRP A 6 4.41 -15.31 26.88
C TRP A 6 4.00 -14.55 25.61
N TRP A 7 4.46 -14.95 24.43
CA TRP A 7 4.02 -14.31 23.16
C TRP A 7 2.52 -14.42 22.93
N GLY A 8 1.89 -15.53 23.33
CA GLY A 8 0.43 -15.69 23.24
C GLY A 8 -0.31 -14.66 24.10
N ILE A 9 0.11 -14.50 25.36
CA ILE A 9 -0.47 -13.53 26.29
C ILE A 9 -0.21 -12.09 25.83
N LEU A 10 1.02 -11.78 25.39
CA LEU A 10 1.38 -10.46 24.90
C LEU A 10 0.65 -10.10 23.60
N SER A 11 0.36 -11.07 22.72
CA SER A 11 -0.50 -10.87 21.55
C SER A 11 -1.93 -10.57 21.97
N ALA A 12 -2.50 -11.37 22.88
CA ALA A 12 -3.84 -11.13 23.42
C ALA A 12 -3.94 -9.74 24.09
N GLN A 13 -2.87 -9.26 24.73
CA GLN A 13 -2.81 -7.91 25.30
C GLN A 13 -2.88 -6.82 24.22
N LEU A 14 -2.22 -7.00 23.08
CA LEU A 14 -2.29 -6.05 21.96
C LEU A 14 -3.68 -5.98 21.32
N ASP A 15 -4.43 -7.07 21.37
CA ASP A 15 -5.80 -7.14 20.87
C ASP A 15 -6.86 -6.74 21.90
N GLY A 16 -6.47 -6.57 23.18
CA GLY A 16 -7.37 -6.21 24.28
C GLY A 16 -8.10 -7.41 24.91
N GLU A 17 -7.69 -8.63 24.58
CA GLU A 17 -8.32 -9.89 24.99
C GLU A 17 -7.64 -10.54 26.21
N ALA A 18 -6.47 -10.04 26.64
CA ALA A 18 -5.78 -10.56 27.83
C ALA A 18 -6.50 -10.15 29.12
N THR A 19 -6.70 -11.09 30.03
CA THR A 19 -7.28 -10.82 31.36
C THR A 19 -6.32 -10.02 32.23
N ALA A 20 -6.84 -9.36 33.28
CA ALA A 20 -6.01 -8.58 34.21
C ALA A 20 -4.92 -9.42 34.91
N ALA A 21 -5.21 -10.69 35.20
CA ALA A 21 -4.25 -11.61 35.80
C ALA A 21 -3.12 -11.98 34.82
N GLU A 22 -3.45 -12.22 33.55
CA GLU A 22 -2.47 -12.50 32.50
C GLU A 22 -1.61 -11.28 32.18
N GLN A 23 -2.20 -10.08 32.18
CA GLN A 23 -1.46 -8.82 32.01
C GLN A 23 -0.45 -8.60 33.13
N ALA A 24 -0.84 -8.80 34.39
CA ALA A 24 0.07 -8.68 35.53
C ALA A 24 1.21 -9.71 35.47
N GLY A 25 0.92 -10.95 35.07
CA GLY A 25 1.94 -11.97 34.83
C GLY A 25 2.91 -11.59 33.71
N ALA A 26 2.39 -11.05 32.60
CA ALA A 26 3.19 -10.62 31.47
C ALA A 26 4.09 -9.42 31.84
N GLU A 27 3.59 -8.45 32.60
CA GLU A 27 4.38 -7.33 33.12
C GLU A 27 5.55 -7.81 34.01
N ALA A 28 5.30 -8.77 34.90
CA ALA A 28 6.35 -9.37 35.72
C ALA A 28 7.42 -10.06 34.87
N HIS A 29 7.03 -10.76 33.80
CA HIS A 29 7.99 -11.34 32.86
C HIS A 29 8.77 -10.28 32.07
N LEU A 30 8.09 -9.23 31.59
CA LEU A 30 8.69 -8.11 30.86
C LEU A 30 9.66 -7.31 31.72
N ALA A 31 9.59 -7.35 33.06
CA ALA A 31 10.61 -6.77 33.91
C ALA A 31 11.97 -7.48 33.74
N GLY A 32 11.96 -8.81 33.55
CA GLY A 32 13.16 -9.66 33.47
C GLY A 32 13.67 -9.98 32.07
N CYS A 33 12.85 -9.88 31.01
CA CYS A 33 13.23 -10.38 29.68
C CYS A 33 13.31 -9.29 28.60
N ALA A 34 14.52 -8.95 28.14
CA ALA A 34 14.75 -7.98 27.06
C ALA A 34 14.17 -8.44 25.70
N GLY A 35 14.31 -9.73 25.37
CA GLY A 35 13.82 -10.26 24.09
C GLY A 35 12.30 -10.15 23.95
N CYS A 36 11.54 -10.36 25.03
CA CYS A 36 10.09 -10.19 25.03
C CYS A 36 9.67 -8.71 24.97
N ARG A 37 10.44 -7.80 25.55
CA ARG A 37 10.24 -6.34 25.39
C ARG A 37 10.42 -5.92 23.93
N ASP A 38 11.54 -6.32 23.31
CA ASP A 38 11.83 -6.01 21.90
C ASP A 38 10.82 -6.64 20.94
N TRP A 39 10.32 -7.84 21.26
CA TRP A 39 9.25 -8.47 20.50
C TRP A 39 7.94 -7.69 20.61
N LEU A 40 7.54 -7.29 21.82
CA LEU A 40 6.31 -6.53 22.06
C LEU A 40 6.34 -5.18 21.35
N ASP A 41 7.46 -4.45 21.40
CA ASP A 41 7.61 -3.16 20.72
C ASP A 41 7.47 -3.30 19.19
N ARG A 42 8.06 -4.35 18.61
CA ARG A 42 7.93 -4.67 17.19
C ARG A 42 6.49 -5.05 16.83
N ALA A 43 5.86 -5.92 17.60
CA ALA A 43 4.48 -6.36 17.39
C ALA A 43 3.50 -5.18 17.51
N ALA A 44 3.66 -4.31 18.52
CA ALA A 44 2.88 -3.09 18.68
C ALA A 44 3.07 -2.13 17.50
N ALA A 45 4.30 -1.98 17.00
CA ALA A 45 4.59 -1.13 15.85
C ALA A 45 3.94 -1.65 14.56
N ILE A 46 3.89 -2.97 14.34
CA ILE A 46 3.20 -3.59 13.20
C ILE A 46 1.69 -3.41 13.35
N THR A 47 1.14 -3.73 14.52
CA THR A 47 -0.30 -3.64 14.80
C THR A 47 -0.82 -2.22 14.59
N ARG A 48 -0.09 -1.21 15.07
CA ARG A 48 -0.42 0.20 14.78
C ARG A 48 -0.46 0.47 13.28
N ARG A 49 0.59 0.10 12.52
CA ARG A 49 0.64 0.34 11.07
C ARG A 49 -0.48 -0.36 10.30
N ALA A 50 -0.81 -1.59 10.69
CA ALA A 50 -1.89 -2.36 10.07
C ALA A 50 -3.28 -1.77 10.35
N ARG A 51 -3.47 -1.18 11.54
CA ARG A 51 -4.75 -0.57 11.94
C ARG A 51 -4.92 0.90 11.49
N LEU A 52 -3.87 1.54 10.99
CA LEU A 52 -3.96 2.91 10.47
C LEU A 52 -4.69 2.92 9.13
N THR A 53 -5.85 3.59 9.11
CA THR A 53 -6.55 4.00 7.89
C THR A 53 -6.47 5.52 7.79
N SER A 54 -6.24 6.05 6.58
CA SER A 54 -6.31 7.50 6.37
C SER A 54 -7.76 7.96 6.55
N VAL A 55 -7.97 8.86 7.50
CA VAL A 55 -9.26 9.53 7.72
C VAL A 55 -9.12 10.95 7.20
N ALA A 56 -10.10 11.41 6.43
CA ALA A 56 -10.14 12.80 5.98
C ALA A 56 -10.13 13.72 7.23
N PRO A 57 -9.30 14.78 7.25
CA PRO A 57 -9.21 15.65 8.42
C PRO A 57 -10.57 16.30 8.69
N ALA A 58 -11.16 15.98 9.86
CA ALA A 58 -12.38 16.62 10.30
C ALA A 58 -12.09 18.11 10.58
N PRO A 59 -12.86 19.06 10.01
CA PRO A 59 -12.66 20.49 10.25
C PRO A 59 -12.66 20.80 11.75
N GLY A 60 -11.65 21.55 12.23
CA GLY A 60 -11.56 21.99 13.63
C GLY A 60 -11.24 20.91 14.66
N LEU A 61 -10.92 19.66 14.27
CA LEU A 61 -10.48 18.64 15.23
C LEU A 61 -9.09 18.98 15.80
N ALA A 62 -8.16 19.41 14.93
CA ALA A 62 -6.81 19.76 15.34
C ALA A 62 -6.82 20.90 16.38
N ASP A 63 -7.62 21.94 16.14
CA ASP A 63 -7.72 23.10 17.04
C ASP A 63 -8.31 22.72 18.40
N ARG A 64 -9.33 21.85 18.42
CA ARG A 64 -9.92 21.32 19.67
C ARG A 64 -8.93 20.48 20.48
N VAL A 65 -8.15 19.63 19.81
CA VAL A 65 -7.12 18.82 20.48
C VAL A 65 -6.00 19.70 21.02
N LEU A 66 -5.54 20.68 20.23
CA LEU A 66 -4.51 21.65 20.65
C LEU A 66 -4.98 22.50 21.83
N ALA A 67 -6.25 22.92 21.84
CA ALA A 67 -6.84 23.67 22.95
C ALA A 67 -6.98 22.84 24.24
N ALA A 68 -7.07 21.51 24.12
CA ALA A 68 -7.17 20.60 25.26
C ALA A 68 -5.80 20.24 25.88
N LEU A 69 -4.68 20.59 25.22
CA LEU A 69 -3.35 20.35 25.77
C LEU A 69 -2.95 21.45 26.77
N PRO A 70 -2.27 21.10 27.88
CA PRO A 70 -1.79 22.09 28.82
C PRO A 70 -0.80 23.04 28.14
N ALA A 71 -0.97 24.35 28.37
CA ALA A 71 -0.15 25.39 27.76
C ALA A 71 1.33 25.20 28.16
N ALA A 72 2.21 25.15 27.17
CA ALA A 72 3.65 25.18 27.41
C ALA A 72 4.08 26.60 27.79
N GLU A 73 4.83 26.74 28.90
CA GLU A 73 5.30 28.05 29.37
C GLU A 73 6.26 28.71 28.37
N PRO A 74 6.03 29.99 28.02
CA PRO A 74 6.86 30.69 27.05
C PRO A 74 8.18 31.15 27.68
N ALA A 75 9.27 30.42 27.42
CA ALA A 75 10.62 30.90 27.73
C ALA A 75 11.02 32.07 26.81
N ALA A 76 11.61 33.09 27.44
CA ALA A 76 11.89 34.43 26.93
C ALA A 76 12.55 34.49 25.53
N ARG A 77 11.95 35.28 24.64
CA ARG A 77 12.48 35.61 23.31
C ARG A 77 12.96 37.05 23.29
N ASP A 78 14.27 37.27 23.23
CA ASP A 78 14.79 38.58 22.83
C ASP A 78 16.02 38.46 21.89
N ARG A 79 16.15 39.45 21.00
CA ARG A 79 17.21 39.75 19.99
C ARG A 79 17.41 38.90 18.74
N SER A 80 16.97 37.66 18.69
CA SER A 80 17.14 36.83 17.46
C SER A 80 16.00 37.01 16.42
N ALA A 81 15.07 37.95 16.65
CA ALA A 81 13.81 38.10 15.89
C ALA A 81 13.97 38.72 14.49
N ARG A 82 14.92 39.64 14.26
CA ARG A 82 15.07 40.32 12.95
C ARG A 82 15.73 39.44 11.88
N VAL A 83 16.80 38.70 12.22
CA VAL A 83 17.47 37.75 11.30
C VAL A 83 16.60 36.51 11.04
N ARG A 84 15.81 36.07 12.03
CA ARG A 84 14.74 35.09 11.82
C ARG A 84 13.70 35.58 10.82
N SER A 85 13.22 36.82 10.89
CA SER A 85 12.16 37.31 9.99
C SER A 85 12.48 37.22 8.48
N ALA A 86 13.74 37.38 8.09
CA ALA A 86 14.18 37.26 6.70
C ALA A 86 14.32 35.80 6.28
N ARG A 87 14.97 34.95 7.10
CA ARG A 87 15.03 33.49 6.90
C ARG A 87 13.63 32.86 6.88
N ASP A 88 12.74 33.29 7.77
CA ASP A 88 11.35 32.86 7.86
C ASP A 88 10.55 33.30 6.63
N ARG A 89 10.84 34.47 6.05
CA ARG A 89 10.23 34.91 4.77
C ARG A 89 10.67 34.03 3.61
N PHE A 90 11.98 33.78 3.45
CA PHE A 90 12.47 32.88 2.40
C PHE A 90 12.01 31.43 2.61
N ALA A 91 11.96 30.95 3.86
CA ALA A 91 11.41 29.65 4.20
C ALA A 91 9.90 29.56 3.89
N ARG A 92 9.12 30.63 4.14
CA ARG A 92 7.70 30.71 3.78
C ARG A 92 7.47 30.74 2.27
N LEU A 93 8.29 31.46 1.50
CA LEU A 93 8.18 31.47 0.04
C LEU A 93 8.58 30.11 -0.56
N ARG A 94 9.64 29.49 -0.04
CA ARG A 94 10.07 28.15 -0.45
C ARG A 94 9.02 27.09 -0.09
N SER A 95 8.40 27.17 1.09
CA SER A 95 7.33 26.26 1.50
C SER A 95 6.02 26.51 0.75
N ALA A 96 5.72 27.75 0.36
CA ALA A 96 4.60 28.07 -0.52
C ALA A 96 4.81 27.49 -1.93
N ARG A 97 6.04 27.57 -2.47
CA ARG A 97 6.40 26.98 -3.76
C ARG A 97 6.38 25.44 -3.73
N ASP A 98 6.94 24.81 -2.69
CA ASP A 98 6.86 23.36 -2.50
C ASP A 98 5.40 22.89 -2.35
N ARG A 99 4.58 23.66 -1.63
CA ARG A 99 3.14 23.39 -1.50
C ARG A 99 2.43 23.47 -2.86
N SER A 100 2.71 24.49 -3.68
CA SER A 100 2.09 24.61 -5.00
C SER A 100 2.53 23.49 -5.96
N ASP A 101 3.81 23.11 -5.92
CA ASP A 101 4.33 22.03 -6.77
C ASP A 101 3.75 20.67 -6.35
N ARG A 102 3.58 20.44 -5.04
CA ARG A 102 2.91 19.25 -4.49
C ARG A 102 1.42 19.18 -4.85
N LEU A 103 0.71 20.31 -4.77
CA LEU A 103 -0.70 20.38 -5.20
C LEU A 103 -0.87 20.18 -6.71
N ARG A 104 0.07 20.67 -7.53
CA ARG A 104 0.07 20.43 -8.97
C ARG A 104 0.35 18.96 -9.30
N SER A 105 1.33 18.35 -8.61
CA SER A 105 1.68 16.94 -8.78
C SER A 105 0.54 16.00 -8.37
N THR A 106 -0.13 16.27 -7.25
CA THR A 106 -1.30 15.50 -6.79
C THR A 106 -2.46 15.57 -7.77
N ARG A 107 -2.81 16.78 -8.27
CA ARG A 107 -3.85 16.94 -9.31
C ARG A 107 -3.50 16.24 -10.62
N LEU A 108 -2.24 16.27 -11.05
CA LEU A 108 -1.78 15.55 -12.23
C LEU A 108 -1.89 14.03 -12.02
N CYS A 109 -1.44 13.54 -10.86
CA CYS A 109 -1.54 12.13 -10.49
C CYS A 109 -3.00 11.65 -10.47
N GLU A 110 -3.90 12.43 -9.88
CA GLU A 110 -5.34 12.14 -9.84
C GLU A 110 -5.92 12.04 -11.25
N ARG A 111 -5.62 13.02 -12.13
CA ARG A 111 -6.06 13.00 -13.53
C ARG A 111 -5.50 11.78 -14.26
N VAL A 112 -4.22 11.45 -14.09
CA VAL A 112 -3.59 10.27 -14.70
C VAL A 112 -4.25 8.98 -14.21
N VAL A 113 -4.56 8.87 -12.92
CA VAL A 113 -5.24 7.70 -12.37
C VAL A 113 -6.66 7.58 -12.93
N LEU A 114 -7.39 8.69 -13.04
CA LEU A 114 -8.74 8.70 -13.65
C LEU A 114 -8.70 8.31 -15.13
N THR A 115 -7.73 8.83 -15.90
CA THR A 115 -7.59 8.45 -17.31
C THR A 115 -7.20 6.98 -17.46
N LEU A 116 -6.26 6.48 -16.66
CA LEU A 116 -5.88 5.06 -16.65
C LEU A 116 -7.07 4.16 -16.29
N ARG A 117 -7.88 4.52 -15.29
CA ARG A 117 -9.11 3.78 -14.94
C ARG A 117 -10.13 3.82 -16.07
N GLY A 118 -10.32 4.97 -16.71
CA GLY A 118 -11.20 5.11 -17.87
C GLY A 118 -10.75 4.23 -19.05
N LEU A 119 -9.45 4.24 -19.36
CA LEU A 119 -8.85 3.38 -20.38
C LEU A 119 -9.01 1.89 -20.04
N LEU A 120 -8.75 1.51 -18.79
CA LEU A 120 -8.92 0.13 -18.34
C LEU A 120 -10.38 -0.31 -18.43
N GLY A 121 -11.32 0.58 -18.08
CA GLY A 121 -12.75 0.34 -18.22
C GLY A 121 -13.14 0.14 -19.68
N LEU A 122 -12.69 1.01 -20.58
CA LEU A 122 -12.92 0.88 -22.02
C LEU A 122 -12.37 -0.44 -22.57
N LEU A 123 -11.13 -0.79 -22.25
CA LEU A 123 -10.52 -2.05 -22.65
C LEU A 123 -11.29 -3.27 -22.09
N GLY A 124 -11.75 -3.17 -20.84
CA GLY A 124 -12.59 -4.19 -20.21
C GLY A 124 -13.92 -4.38 -20.94
N VAL A 125 -14.62 -3.30 -21.31
CA VAL A 125 -15.86 -3.36 -22.12
C VAL A 125 -15.59 -4.00 -23.48
N LEU A 126 -14.54 -3.55 -24.18
CA LEU A 126 -14.19 -4.10 -25.50
C LEU A 126 -13.91 -5.61 -25.42
N GLN A 127 -13.12 -6.05 -24.43
CA GLN A 127 -12.81 -7.47 -24.25
C GLN A 127 -14.05 -8.30 -23.87
N LEU A 128 -14.92 -7.76 -23.01
CA LEU A 128 -16.16 -8.41 -22.59
C LEU A 128 -17.10 -8.60 -23.80
N VAL A 129 -17.31 -7.54 -24.59
CA VAL A 129 -18.15 -7.59 -25.79
C VAL A 129 -17.58 -8.58 -26.80
N LEU A 130 -16.26 -8.57 -27.05
CA LEU A 130 -15.62 -9.55 -27.92
C LEU A 130 -15.83 -11.00 -27.44
N GLY A 131 -15.70 -11.25 -26.13
CA GLY A 131 -15.94 -12.56 -25.54
C GLY A 131 -17.39 -13.01 -25.66
N LEU A 132 -18.35 -12.11 -25.43
CA LEU A 132 -19.78 -12.39 -25.58
C LEU A 132 -20.17 -12.65 -27.03
N VAL A 133 -19.63 -11.86 -27.97
CA VAL A 133 -19.83 -12.09 -29.41
C VAL A 133 -19.26 -13.46 -29.80
N GLN A 134 -18.05 -13.82 -29.35
CA GLN A 134 -17.48 -15.16 -29.59
C GLN A 134 -18.37 -16.28 -29.03
N ALA A 135 -18.91 -16.11 -27.82
CA ALA A 135 -19.78 -17.09 -27.19
C ALA A 135 -21.13 -17.26 -27.94
N GLY A 136 -21.67 -16.17 -28.48
CA GLY A 136 -22.98 -16.13 -29.14
C GLY A 136 -22.97 -16.37 -30.64
N THR A 137 -21.80 -16.43 -31.29
CA THR A 137 -21.70 -16.67 -32.74
C THR A 137 -21.83 -18.16 -33.01
N PRO A 138 -22.93 -18.65 -33.62
CA PRO A 138 -23.05 -20.05 -33.97
C PRO A 138 -22.05 -20.34 -35.09
N THR A 139 -21.11 -21.26 -34.88
CA THR A 139 -20.25 -21.75 -35.96
C THR A 139 -21.13 -22.58 -36.90
N GLY A 140 -21.69 -21.92 -37.92
CA GLY A 140 -22.42 -22.57 -39.00
C GLY A 140 -21.48 -23.46 -39.80
N GLY A 141 -21.57 -24.77 -39.58
CA GLY A 141 -20.83 -25.77 -40.33
C GLY A 141 -21.17 -27.17 -39.85
N GLN A 142 -22.10 -27.84 -40.54
CA GLN A 142 -22.32 -29.28 -40.44
C GLN A 142 -21.01 -30.01 -40.74
N HIS A 143 -20.34 -30.61 -39.75
CA HIS A 143 -19.39 -31.70 -40.04
C HIS A 143 -19.40 -32.75 -38.92
N THR A 144 -19.92 -33.92 -39.29
CA THR A 144 -19.69 -35.23 -38.72
C THR A 144 -18.19 -35.50 -38.51
N GLY A 145 -17.76 -35.75 -37.26
CA GLY A 145 -16.44 -36.31 -36.97
C GLY A 145 -15.81 -35.83 -35.65
N THR A 146 -15.82 -36.73 -34.65
CA THR A 146 -14.80 -36.88 -33.59
C THR A 146 -14.30 -35.62 -32.86
N LEU A 147 -14.91 -35.34 -31.69
CA LEU A 147 -14.43 -34.54 -30.56
C LEU A 147 -13.77 -33.16 -30.85
N THR A 148 -14.52 -32.10 -30.46
CA THR A 148 -14.09 -30.93 -29.66
C THR A 148 -13.60 -29.59 -30.27
N PRO A 149 -13.87 -29.18 -31.53
CA PRO A 149 -13.66 -27.77 -31.95
C PRO A 149 -14.50 -26.75 -31.16
N GLY A 150 -15.74 -27.10 -30.78
CA GLY A 150 -16.64 -26.20 -30.05
C GLY A 150 -16.25 -25.96 -28.58
N HIS A 151 -15.69 -26.96 -27.89
CA HIS A 151 -15.35 -26.83 -26.47
C HIS A 151 -14.19 -25.85 -26.23
N LEU A 152 -13.14 -25.91 -27.06
CA LEU A 152 -12.00 -24.97 -26.99
C LEU A 152 -12.41 -23.53 -27.33
N TRP A 153 -13.41 -23.37 -28.19
CA TRP A 153 -13.98 -22.06 -28.54
C TRP A 153 -14.76 -21.45 -27.37
N HIS A 154 -15.62 -22.24 -26.72
CA HIS A 154 -16.36 -21.79 -25.52
C HIS A 154 -15.42 -21.46 -24.35
N GLU A 155 -14.35 -22.25 -24.15
CA GLU A 155 -13.33 -21.96 -23.14
C GLU A 155 -12.61 -20.64 -23.43
N SER A 156 -12.18 -20.41 -24.67
CA SER A 156 -11.54 -19.16 -25.09
C SER A 156 -12.45 -17.94 -24.92
N ALA A 157 -13.74 -18.08 -25.25
CA ALA A 157 -14.75 -17.05 -25.06
C ALA A 157 -14.96 -16.74 -23.57
N ALA A 158 -15.05 -17.78 -22.72
CA ALA A 158 -15.18 -17.62 -21.27
C ALA A 158 -13.96 -16.88 -20.67
N TRP A 159 -12.74 -17.21 -21.11
CA TRP A 159 -11.53 -16.50 -20.70
C TRP A 159 -11.57 -15.01 -21.08
N ASN A 160 -12.01 -14.68 -22.29
CA ASN A 160 -12.15 -13.28 -22.73
C ASN A 160 -13.18 -12.51 -21.89
N VAL A 161 -14.32 -13.12 -21.60
CA VAL A 161 -15.34 -12.54 -20.70
C VAL A 161 -14.78 -12.33 -19.29
N ALA A 162 -14.09 -13.33 -18.73
CA ALA A 162 -13.52 -13.26 -17.39
C ALA A 162 -12.46 -12.16 -17.26
N VAL A 163 -11.55 -12.03 -18.24
CA VAL A 163 -10.54 -10.97 -18.25
C VAL A 163 -11.18 -9.60 -18.41
N GLY A 164 -12.16 -9.45 -19.31
CA GLY A 164 -12.92 -8.20 -19.47
C GLY A 164 -13.62 -7.77 -18.18
N ALA A 165 -14.30 -8.71 -17.51
CA ALA A 165 -14.92 -8.49 -16.20
C ALA A 165 -13.89 -8.13 -15.11
N GLY A 166 -12.72 -8.78 -15.11
CA GLY A 166 -11.61 -8.46 -14.20
C GLY A 166 -11.09 -7.04 -14.38
N PHE A 167 -10.91 -6.58 -15.62
CA PHE A 167 -10.51 -5.20 -15.90
C PHE A 167 -11.57 -4.18 -15.49
N LEU A 168 -12.86 -4.46 -15.74
CA LEU A 168 -13.96 -3.62 -15.27
C LEU A 168 -13.99 -3.53 -13.74
N PHE A 169 -13.81 -4.66 -13.06
CA PHE A 169 -13.74 -4.70 -11.60
C PHE A 169 -12.59 -3.85 -11.07
N VAL A 170 -11.39 -3.96 -11.66
CA VAL A 170 -10.23 -3.14 -11.26
C VAL A 170 -10.45 -1.66 -11.57
N ALA A 171 -11.12 -1.32 -12.68
CA ALA A 171 -11.42 0.07 -13.05
C ALA A 171 -12.31 0.78 -12.01
N VAL A 172 -13.28 0.06 -11.42
CA VAL A 172 -14.20 0.59 -10.40
C VAL A 172 -13.60 0.51 -8.99
N ARG A 173 -12.64 -0.40 -8.75
CA ARG A 173 -12.08 -0.61 -7.41
C ARG A 173 -11.18 0.55 -6.96
N ARG A 174 -11.34 0.94 -5.70
CA ARG A 174 -10.56 2.01 -5.06
C ARG A 174 -9.20 1.54 -4.52
N THR A 175 -9.07 0.25 -4.20
CA THR A 175 -7.83 -0.35 -3.68
C THR A 175 -6.88 -0.78 -4.80
N PRO A 176 -5.55 -0.76 -4.58
CA PRO A 176 -4.58 -1.18 -5.59
C PRO A 176 -4.77 -2.66 -6.00
N PRO A 177 -4.60 -3.02 -7.28
CA PRO A 177 -4.82 -4.38 -7.78
C PRO A 177 -3.69 -5.37 -7.44
N ALA A 178 -2.98 -5.18 -6.32
CA ALA A 178 -1.74 -5.89 -6.01
C ALA A 178 -1.87 -7.42 -6.02
N GLY A 179 -3.01 -7.96 -5.56
CA GLY A 179 -3.25 -9.41 -5.56
C GLY A 179 -3.47 -10.02 -6.94
N LEU A 180 -3.90 -9.25 -7.94
CA LEU A 180 -4.19 -9.74 -9.30
C LEU A 180 -2.95 -9.71 -10.20
N VAL A 181 -1.98 -8.85 -9.91
CA VAL A 181 -0.80 -8.65 -10.77
C VAL A 181 -0.03 -9.95 -10.99
N PRO A 182 0.38 -10.74 -9.97
CA PRO A 182 1.19 -11.94 -10.21
C PRO A 182 0.50 -12.97 -11.11
N MET A 183 -0.79 -13.20 -10.88
CA MET A 183 -1.60 -14.13 -11.67
C MET A 183 -1.73 -13.65 -13.12
N LEU A 184 -2.08 -12.36 -13.32
CA LEU A 184 -2.17 -11.78 -14.66
C LEU A 184 -0.82 -11.75 -15.36
N THR A 185 0.28 -11.50 -14.64
CA THR A 185 1.64 -11.55 -15.19
C THR A 185 1.97 -12.92 -15.74
N ALA A 186 1.70 -13.99 -14.98
CA ALA A 186 1.94 -15.36 -15.44
C ALA A 186 1.08 -15.68 -16.67
N PHE A 187 -0.21 -15.34 -16.63
CA PHE A 187 -1.14 -15.54 -17.74
C PHE A 187 -0.69 -14.81 -19.01
N VAL A 188 -0.42 -13.50 -18.92
CA VAL A 188 0.02 -12.65 -20.03
C VAL A 188 1.38 -13.09 -20.57
N GLY A 189 2.30 -13.49 -19.69
CA GLY A 189 3.62 -13.98 -20.08
C GLY A 189 3.52 -15.23 -20.94
N THR A 190 2.76 -16.23 -20.50
CA THR A 190 2.51 -17.46 -21.27
C THR A 190 1.81 -17.14 -22.59
N LEU A 191 0.77 -16.30 -22.56
CA LEU A 191 0.01 -15.89 -23.75
C LEU A 191 0.90 -15.17 -24.78
N ALA A 192 1.82 -14.31 -24.33
CA ALA A 192 2.78 -13.63 -25.21
C ALA A 192 3.78 -14.61 -25.84
N LEU A 193 4.28 -15.60 -25.08
CA LEU A 193 5.16 -16.65 -25.61
C LEU A 193 4.45 -17.49 -26.67
N LEU A 194 3.22 -17.93 -26.41
CA LEU A 194 2.42 -18.69 -27.37
C LEU A 194 2.12 -17.86 -28.62
N SER A 195 1.80 -16.57 -28.45
CA SER A 195 1.55 -15.65 -29.58
C SER A 195 2.79 -15.44 -30.44
N ALA A 196 3.98 -15.31 -29.83
CA ALA A 196 5.23 -15.21 -30.54
C ALA A 196 5.52 -16.49 -31.34
N ASN A 197 5.26 -17.66 -30.74
CA ASN A 197 5.38 -18.95 -31.43
C ASN A 197 4.41 -19.07 -32.61
N ASP A 198 3.15 -18.67 -32.45
CA ASP A 198 2.16 -18.66 -33.53
C ASP A 198 2.58 -17.71 -34.67
N LEU A 199 3.17 -16.56 -34.33
CA LEU A 199 3.66 -15.59 -35.31
C LEU A 199 4.86 -16.14 -36.11
N ILE A 200 5.82 -16.79 -35.43
CA ILE A 200 7.01 -17.41 -36.06
C ILE A 200 6.59 -18.55 -36.98
N THR A 201 5.57 -19.33 -36.59
CA THR A 201 5.07 -20.45 -37.39
C THR A 201 4.07 -20.05 -38.48
N GLY A 202 3.77 -18.75 -38.62
CA GLY A 202 2.84 -18.22 -39.62
C GLY A 202 1.37 -18.54 -39.37
N ARG A 203 0.99 -18.89 -38.12
CA ARG A 203 -0.35 -19.35 -37.73
C ARG A 203 -1.20 -18.26 -37.07
N VAL A 204 -1.04 -16.99 -37.48
CA VAL A 204 -1.71 -15.85 -36.84
C VAL A 204 -3.01 -15.46 -37.52
N GLY A 205 -4.12 -15.53 -36.78
CA GLY A 205 -5.38 -14.90 -37.14
C GLY A 205 -5.45 -13.44 -36.66
N VAL A 206 -5.88 -12.52 -37.53
CA VAL A 206 -5.97 -11.08 -37.21
C VAL A 206 -6.86 -10.82 -35.99
N ALA A 207 -8.01 -11.50 -35.89
CA ALA A 207 -8.92 -11.37 -34.76
C ALA A 207 -8.28 -11.78 -33.43
N ARG A 208 -7.47 -12.85 -33.44
CA ARG A 208 -6.71 -13.32 -32.28
C ARG A 208 -5.67 -12.27 -31.90
N LEU A 209 -4.90 -11.76 -32.85
CA LEU A 209 -3.87 -10.76 -32.56
C LEU A 209 -4.46 -9.47 -31.94
N VAL A 210 -5.60 -9.01 -32.44
CA VAL A 210 -6.31 -7.84 -31.90
C VAL A 210 -6.77 -8.08 -30.46
N SER A 211 -7.36 -9.24 -30.15
CA SER A 211 -7.81 -9.55 -28.78
C SER A 211 -6.64 -9.66 -27.79
N HIS A 212 -5.49 -10.19 -28.24
CA HIS A 212 -4.27 -10.26 -27.45
C HIS A 212 -3.70 -8.85 -27.20
N GLY A 213 -3.77 -7.97 -28.19
CA GLY A 213 -3.37 -6.57 -28.06
C GLY A 213 -4.15 -5.82 -26.98
N PHE A 214 -5.48 -5.97 -26.94
CA PHE A 214 -6.31 -5.36 -25.89
C PHE A 214 -5.96 -5.88 -24.49
N LEU A 215 -5.69 -7.18 -24.38
CA LEU A 215 -5.31 -7.81 -23.12
C LEU A 215 -3.95 -7.29 -22.62
N LEU A 216 -2.96 -7.18 -23.50
CA LEU A 216 -1.64 -6.62 -23.20
C LEU A 216 -1.73 -5.16 -22.76
N ALA A 217 -2.54 -4.36 -23.46
CA ALA A 217 -2.78 -2.96 -23.11
C ALA A 217 -3.44 -2.85 -21.72
N GLY A 218 -4.47 -3.66 -21.45
CA GLY A 218 -5.16 -3.69 -20.15
C GLY A 218 -4.21 -4.08 -19.02
N TYR A 219 -3.38 -5.11 -19.23
CA TYR A 219 -2.35 -5.52 -18.28
C TYR A 219 -1.33 -4.40 -18.02
N ALA A 220 -0.85 -3.71 -19.06
CA ALA A 220 0.08 -2.59 -18.89
C ALA A 220 -0.53 -1.46 -18.03
N VAL A 221 -1.83 -1.17 -18.20
CA VAL A 221 -2.56 -0.21 -17.38
C VAL A 221 -2.69 -0.69 -15.93
N VAL A 222 -2.97 -1.97 -15.69
CA VAL A 222 -3.00 -2.56 -14.33
C VAL A 222 -1.63 -2.42 -13.64
N VAL A 223 -0.53 -2.72 -14.35
CA VAL A 223 0.84 -2.55 -13.84
C VAL A 223 1.18 -1.07 -13.60
N ALA A 224 0.66 -0.16 -14.42
CA ALA A 224 0.82 1.28 -14.18
C ALA A 224 0.10 1.70 -12.89
N LEU A 225 -1.16 1.28 -12.71
CA LEU A 225 -1.96 1.56 -11.51
C LEU A 225 -1.40 0.92 -10.23
N SER A 226 -0.58 -0.13 -10.34
CA SER A 226 0.10 -0.73 -9.18
C SER A 226 1.38 0.00 -8.76
N ARG A 227 1.82 1.04 -9.48
CA ARG A 227 3.05 1.77 -9.16
C ARG A 227 2.86 2.67 -7.93
N PRO A 228 3.78 2.66 -6.93
CA PRO A 228 3.70 3.50 -5.73
C PRO A 228 3.65 5.00 -6.03
N ARG A 229 4.22 5.45 -7.17
CA ARG A 229 4.25 6.86 -7.58
C ARG A 229 2.86 7.43 -7.86
N LEU A 230 1.90 6.57 -8.22
CA LEU A 230 0.50 6.97 -8.45
C LEU A 230 -0.35 6.96 -7.16
N HIS A 231 0.25 6.63 -6.02
CA HIS A 231 -0.37 6.65 -4.71
C HIS A 231 0.39 7.61 -3.76
N PRO A 232 0.22 8.94 -3.95
CA PRO A 232 0.93 9.95 -3.16
C PRO A 232 0.50 9.98 -1.68
N ASP A 233 -0.59 9.30 -1.30
CA ASP A 233 -1.11 9.23 0.06
C ASP A 233 -0.35 8.24 0.97
N GLY A 234 0.70 7.59 0.45
CA GLY A 234 1.63 6.86 1.30
C GLY A 234 2.28 7.82 2.32
N PRO A 235 2.51 7.39 3.57
CA PRO A 235 3.20 8.23 4.55
C PRO A 235 4.49 8.76 3.91
N PRO A 236 4.81 10.06 4.07
CA PRO A 236 5.97 10.65 3.42
C PRO A 236 7.16 9.77 3.72
N ALA A 237 7.71 9.16 2.67
CA ALA A 237 8.98 8.46 2.75
C ALA A 237 10.03 9.54 3.09
N SER A 238 10.20 9.80 4.38
CA SER A 238 11.35 10.48 4.92
C SER A 238 12.57 9.81 4.29
N GLY A 239 13.31 10.54 3.45
CA GLY A 239 14.28 10.03 2.50
C GLY A 239 15.27 9.02 3.10
N ARG A 240 14.91 7.73 3.06
CA ARG A 240 15.84 6.61 3.14
C ARG A 240 15.92 6.04 1.75
N GLY A 241 17.14 6.02 1.22
CA GLY A 241 17.44 5.62 -0.14
C GLY A 241 16.79 4.29 -0.52
N ASN A 242 16.37 4.21 -1.79
CA ASN A 242 15.97 2.98 -2.44
C ASN A 242 17.12 1.96 -2.35
N GLY A 243 17.02 1.04 -1.41
CA GLY A 243 17.73 -0.23 -1.44
C GLY A 243 16.72 -1.35 -1.22
N PRO A 244 16.55 -2.30 -2.16
CA PRO A 244 15.83 -3.53 -1.88
C PRO A 244 16.77 -4.39 -1.04
N GLY A 245 16.59 -4.37 0.27
CA GLY A 245 17.42 -5.16 1.17
C GLY A 245 16.82 -5.21 2.55
N TRP A 246 16.23 -6.34 2.91
CA TRP A 246 16.22 -6.78 4.29
C TRP A 246 17.66 -6.78 4.78
N ARG A 247 18.04 -5.76 5.56
CA ARG A 247 19.30 -5.76 6.31
C ARG A 247 18.96 -5.79 7.79
N LEU A 248 19.13 -6.97 8.39
CA LEU A 248 19.43 -7.05 9.81
C LEU A 248 20.84 -6.50 9.97
N SER A 249 20.96 -5.21 10.28
CA SER A 249 22.24 -4.59 10.58
C SER A 249 22.70 -5.04 11.97
N ALA A 250 23.47 -6.12 12.03
CA ALA A 250 24.34 -6.40 13.16
C ALA A 250 25.66 -5.67 12.91
N GLN A 251 25.71 -4.36 13.17
CA GLN A 251 26.96 -3.64 13.45
C GLN A 251 26.61 -2.26 14.03
N GLU A 252 27.00 -2.02 15.28
CA GLU A 252 26.94 -0.72 15.95
C GLU A 252 27.79 0.34 15.22
N PRO A 253 27.24 1.56 15.04
CA PRO A 253 28.04 2.77 14.95
C PRO A 253 27.73 3.71 16.12
N ALA A 254 28.78 4.30 16.70
CA ALA A 254 28.71 5.26 17.80
C ALA A 254 27.74 6.43 17.51
N GLU A 255 26.86 6.67 18.47
CA GLU A 255 25.76 7.63 18.44
C GLU A 255 26.27 9.08 18.61
N PRO A 256 26.00 10.02 17.68
CA PRO A 256 26.02 11.44 18.02
C PRO A 256 24.76 11.76 18.85
N ALA A 257 24.96 12.26 20.07
CA ALA A 257 23.93 12.49 21.07
C ALA A 257 22.64 13.14 20.50
N PRO A 258 21.45 12.53 20.71
CA PRO A 258 20.20 13.14 20.30
C PRO A 258 19.84 14.31 21.22
N ALA A 259 19.38 15.40 20.62
CA ALA A 259 18.79 16.52 21.34
C ALA A 259 17.64 16.03 22.24
N GLU A 260 17.65 16.41 23.51
CA GLU A 260 16.65 16.02 24.50
C GLU A 260 15.23 16.40 24.05
N LEU A 261 14.50 15.41 23.55
CA LEU A 261 13.06 15.52 23.34
C LEU A 261 12.38 15.33 24.69
N ARG A 262 11.98 16.43 25.31
CA ARG A 262 11.16 16.43 26.53
C ARG A 262 9.78 15.85 26.23
N LEU A 263 9.60 14.57 26.55
CA LEU A 263 8.31 13.87 26.43
C LEU A 263 7.27 14.51 27.35
N VAL A 264 6.18 15.00 26.76
CA VAL A 264 4.99 15.42 27.49
C VAL A 264 4.28 14.17 28.01
N ARG A 265 4.09 14.12 29.33
CA ARG A 265 3.57 12.98 30.10
C ARG A 265 2.08 12.76 29.78
N TYR A 266 1.74 11.63 29.15
CA TYR A 266 0.35 11.20 28.94
C TYR A 266 -0.13 10.36 30.15
N PRO A 267 -1.40 10.47 30.60
CA PRO A 267 -1.91 9.77 31.80
C PRO A 267 -2.18 8.26 31.57
N GLY A 268 -1.23 7.58 30.93
CA GLY A 268 -1.18 6.13 30.74
C GLY A 268 0.24 5.58 30.61
N SER A 269 1.28 6.39 30.88
CA SER A 269 2.66 5.93 30.86
C SER A 269 3.02 5.18 32.15
N ALA A 270 3.53 3.95 32.00
CA ALA A 270 4.03 3.10 33.07
C ALA A 270 5.00 3.86 34.00
N ARG A 271 4.83 3.69 35.32
CA ARG A 271 5.74 4.23 36.33
C ARG A 271 7.00 3.36 36.35
N ARG A 272 8.14 3.94 35.97
CA ARG A 272 9.44 3.40 36.39
C ARG A 272 9.68 3.91 37.82
N ARG A 273 9.55 3.03 38.80
CA ARG A 273 10.01 3.31 40.16
C ARG A 273 11.48 2.88 40.18
N ASP A 274 12.37 3.84 39.98
CA ASP A 274 13.80 3.63 40.16
C ASP A 274 14.08 3.63 41.67
N ASP A 275 13.87 2.49 42.32
CA ASP A 275 14.34 2.27 43.70
C ASP A 275 15.78 1.75 43.63
N TRP A 276 16.74 2.67 43.65
CA TRP A 276 18.13 2.40 44.01
C TRP A 276 18.59 3.44 45.04
N ALA A 277 18.37 3.11 46.32
CA ALA A 277 19.11 3.67 47.46
C ALA A 277 18.87 2.80 48.71
N ALA A 278 19.74 1.80 48.91
CA ALA A 278 20.32 1.36 50.19
C ALA A 278 21.09 0.05 49.96
#